data_AF-A0A167AME5-F1
#
_entry.id   AF-A0A167AME5-F1
#
_cell.length_a   1.000
_cell.length_b   1.000
_cell.length_c   1.000
_cell.angle_alpha   90.00
_cell.angle_beta   90.00
_cell.angle_gamma   90.00
#
_symmetry.space_group_name_H-M   'P 1'
#
loop_
_entity.id
_entity.type
_entity.pdbx_description
1 polymer ?
#
loop_
_entity_poly.entity_id
_entity_poly.type
_entity_poly.pdbx_seq_one_letter_code
_entity_poly.pdbx_strand_id
1 'polypeptide(L)'
;MRISDLSLPETEQSLSTGQLKLVTGPFTTRIRSRIPSVAIGLKTLYGDFTLAPEDSFADFYCELRPPNSIRRYYNPQVLFLADGRSVFKPLAYYQAFPMLEWGMNWCIAMQAPQYLVFHAAALEKNGKALILPAPPGSGKSTLCAGLACRGWRLLTDESTLVDLETAQITGPARPVSLKNASIDVIQSFAPGASMGPICHDTLKGTVAHLRPPAESVARAGELAKPRWVVFPRYEANAETRLTPHPPGEAFMRLAGNSFNYAALGTIAFHRTADLMEQVEAFDFVYSRLEEAVQLFDEIAA
;
A
#
# COMPACT_ATOMS: atom_id res chain seq x y z
N MET A 1 4.13 4.56 21.74
CA MET A 1 2.66 4.59 21.77
C MET A 1 2.16 4.14 20.42
N ARG A 2 1.14 3.29 20.39
CA ARG A 2 0.44 2.82 19.19
C ARG A 2 -0.97 3.42 19.12
N ILE A 3 -1.59 3.37 17.95
CA ILE A 3 -3.01 3.76 17.77
C ILE A 3 -3.95 2.93 18.66
N SER A 4 -3.64 1.65 18.89
CA SER A 4 -4.41 0.78 19.78
C SER A 4 -4.45 1.28 21.22
N ASP A 5 -3.42 2.01 21.66
CA ASP A 5 -3.26 2.46 23.04
C ASP A 5 -4.14 3.68 23.34
N LEU A 6 -4.58 4.42 22.32
CA LEU A 6 -5.50 5.54 22.45
C LEU A 6 -6.94 5.03 22.43
N SER A 7 -7.82 5.58 23.25
CA SER A 7 -9.27 5.43 23.09
C SER A 7 -9.76 6.11 21.80
N LEU A 8 -10.99 5.80 21.37
CA LEU A 8 -11.59 6.47 20.21
C LEU A 8 -11.71 8.00 20.41
N PRO A 9 -12.21 8.52 21.56
CA PRO A 9 -12.24 9.96 21.80
C PRO A 9 -10.85 10.63 21.78
N GLU A 10 -9.82 9.97 22.33
CA GLU A 10 -8.44 10.49 22.27
C GLU A 10 -7.90 10.54 20.84
N THR A 11 -8.23 9.52 20.03
CA THR A 11 -7.87 9.48 18.60
C THR A 11 -8.56 10.61 17.83
N GLU A 12 -9.86 10.81 18.04
CA GLU A 12 -10.63 11.90 17.44
C GLU A 12 -10.09 13.28 17.84
N GLN A 13 -9.78 13.46 19.12
CA GLN A 13 -9.21 14.70 19.64
C GLN A 13 -7.86 14.99 18.98
N SER A 14 -6.94 14.02 18.96
CA SER A 14 -5.61 14.15 18.35
C SER A 14 -5.68 14.42 16.85
N LEU A 15 -6.63 13.81 16.12
CA LEU A 15 -6.89 14.13 14.72
C LEU A 15 -7.43 15.56 14.53
N SER A 16 -8.30 16.02 15.42
CA SER A 16 -8.94 17.34 15.29
C SER A 16 -7.95 18.50 15.51
N THR A 17 -7.00 18.32 16.43
CA THR A 17 -5.88 19.24 16.71
C THR A 17 -4.74 19.06 15.71
N GLY A 18 -4.74 17.95 14.95
CA GLY A 18 -3.69 17.59 14.02
C GLY A 18 -2.41 17.18 14.72
N GLN A 19 -2.49 16.66 15.95
CA GLN A 19 -1.32 16.15 16.69
C GLN A 19 -0.98 14.70 16.31
N LEU A 20 -1.92 13.98 15.66
CA LEU A 20 -1.71 12.60 15.26
C LEU A 20 -0.65 12.50 14.16
N LYS A 21 0.49 11.91 14.49
CA LYS A 21 1.57 11.59 13.55
C LYS A 21 1.75 10.09 13.44
N LEU A 22 1.25 9.52 12.36
CA LEU A 22 1.28 8.09 12.09
C LEU A 22 2.59 7.71 11.42
N VAL A 23 3.32 6.73 11.98
CA VAL A 23 4.52 6.18 11.36
C VAL A 23 4.14 4.96 10.53
N THR A 24 4.48 4.95 9.23
CA THR A 24 4.27 3.83 8.31
C THR A 24 5.55 3.57 7.50
N GLY A 25 6.27 2.49 7.82
CA GLY A 25 7.58 2.21 7.25
C GLY A 25 8.54 3.39 7.45
N PRO A 26 9.17 3.92 6.38
CA PRO A 26 10.13 5.02 6.50
C PRO A 26 9.48 6.41 6.67
N PHE A 27 8.15 6.52 6.67
CA PHE A 27 7.47 7.82 6.66
C PHE A 27 6.68 8.09 7.94
N THR A 28 6.62 9.35 8.32
CA THR A 28 5.73 9.90 9.34
C THR A 28 4.71 10.82 8.67
N THR A 29 3.43 10.47 8.74
CA THR A 29 2.34 11.27 8.20
C THR A 29 1.60 11.98 9.34
N ARG A 30 1.56 13.31 9.32
CA ARG A 30 0.70 14.09 10.20
C ARG A 30 -0.71 14.14 9.61
N ILE A 31 -1.69 13.65 10.35
CA ILE A 31 -3.08 13.55 9.89
C ILE A 31 -3.96 14.49 10.70
N ARG A 32 -4.73 15.33 10.00
CA ARG A 32 -5.76 16.18 10.60
C ARG A 32 -7.13 15.86 10.02
N SER A 33 -8.11 15.60 10.89
CA SER A 33 -9.49 15.38 10.46
C SER A 33 -10.45 15.58 11.62
N ARG A 34 -11.66 16.06 11.31
CA ARG A 34 -12.81 16.07 12.25
C ARG A 34 -13.91 15.08 11.83
N ILE A 35 -13.60 14.19 10.90
CA ILE A 35 -14.54 13.23 10.32
C ILE A 35 -14.46 11.93 11.14
N PRO A 36 -15.54 11.49 11.80
CA PRO A 36 -15.51 10.30 12.67
C PRO A 36 -15.06 9.02 11.97
N SER A 37 -15.47 8.82 10.71
CA SER A 37 -15.08 7.63 9.93
C SER A 37 -13.56 7.50 9.72
N VAL A 38 -12.81 8.61 9.77
CA VAL A 38 -11.35 8.59 9.71
C VAL A 38 -10.76 8.01 10.99
N ALA A 39 -11.23 8.46 12.16
CA ALA A 39 -10.78 7.94 13.44
C ALA A 39 -11.11 6.44 13.60
N ILE A 40 -12.33 6.05 13.23
CA ILE A 40 -12.76 4.64 13.25
C ILE A 40 -11.88 3.80 12.33
N GLY A 41 -11.65 4.24 11.09
CA GLY A 41 -10.82 3.51 10.13
C GLY A 41 -9.37 3.36 10.60
N LEU A 42 -8.77 4.42 11.16
CA LEU A 42 -7.42 4.34 11.74
C LEU A 42 -7.37 3.37 12.93
N LYS A 43 -8.34 3.38 13.84
CA LYS A 43 -8.36 2.41 14.95
C LYS A 43 -8.51 0.96 14.48
N THR A 44 -9.33 0.73 13.47
CA THR A 44 -9.57 -0.62 12.94
C THR A 44 -8.35 -1.18 12.20
N LEU A 45 -7.73 -0.36 11.33
CA LEU A 45 -6.72 -0.83 10.37
C LEU A 45 -5.28 -0.48 10.74
N TYR A 46 -5.09 0.54 11.56
CA TYR A 46 -3.77 1.04 11.96
C TYR A 46 -3.46 0.82 13.44
N GLY A 47 -4.23 -0.01 14.15
CA GLY A 47 -4.07 -0.26 15.59
C GLY A 47 -2.63 -0.54 16.02
N ASP A 48 -1.88 -1.35 15.26
CA ASP A 48 -0.51 -1.77 15.62
C ASP A 48 0.57 -0.72 15.29
N PHE A 49 0.22 0.33 14.53
CA PHE A 49 1.16 1.33 14.07
C PHE A 49 1.52 2.30 15.17
N THR A 50 2.80 2.69 15.20
CA THR A 50 3.33 3.62 16.19
C THR A 50 3.00 5.06 15.82
N LEU A 51 2.86 5.89 16.86
CA LEU A 51 2.74 7.32 16.76
C LEU A 51 4.09 7.97 17.04
N ALA A 52 4.48 8.92 16.19
CA ALA A 52 5.67 9.73 16.41
C ALA A 52 5.40 10.82 17.47
N PRO A 53 6.42 11.28 18.21
CA PRO A 53 6.27 12.39 19.16
C PRO A 53 5.71 13.68 18.54
N GLU A 54 5.01 14.48 19.33
CA GLU A 54 4.38 15.72 18.85
C GLU A 54 5.39 16.74 18.27
N ASP A 55 6.63 16.74 18.74
CA ASP A 55 7.69 17.64 18.27
C ASP A 55 8.54 17.03 17.12
N SER A 56 8.26 15.80 16.69
CA SER A 56 9.02 15.15 15.62
C SER A 56 8.82 15.79 14.24
N PHE A 57 9.69 15.49 13.29
CA PHE A 57 9.41 15.78 11.88
C PHE A 57 8.23 14.94 11.37
N ALA A 58 7.53 15.44 10.34
CA ALA A 58 6.54 14.69 9.57
C ALA A 58 6.82 14.91 8.08
N ASP A 59 6.94 13.82 7.34
CA ASP A 59 7.21 13.84 5.89
C ASP A 59 6.03 14.41 5.11
N PHE A 60 4.80 14.07 5.55
CA PHE A 60 3.57 14.47 4.86
C PHE A 60 2.57 15.11 5.82
N TYR A 61 1.90 16.16 5.35
CA TYR A 61 0.80 16.81 6.06
C TYR A 61 -0.52 16.53 5.32
N CYS A 62 -1.34 15.65 5.87
CA CYS A 62 -2.61 15.25 5.30
C CYS A 62 -3.78 15.82 6.11
N GLU A 63 -4.67 16.56 5.46
CA GLU A 63 -5.89 17.06 6.09
C GLU A 63 -7.14 16.59 5.32
N LEU A 64 -8.11 16.03 6.04
CA LEU A 64 -9.44 15.77 5.53
C LEU A 64 -10.46 16.68 6.20
N ARG A 65 -11.20 17.42 5.36
CA ARG A 65 -12.26 18.30 5.84
C ARG A 65 -13.41 18.38 4.85
N PRO A 66 -14.65 18.62 5.31
CA PRO A 66 -15.72 19.01 4.40
C PRO A 66 -15.39 20.35 3.73
N PRO A 67 -15.90 20.61 2.51
CA PRO A 67 -15.75 21.90 1.86
C PRO A 67 -16.51 22.99 2.64
N ASN A 68 -16.05 24.24 2.55
CA ASN A 68 -16.69 25.41 3.18
C ASN A 68 -17.99 25.86 2.48
N SER A 69 -18.69 24.93 1.82
CA SER A 69 -19.91 25.21 1.05
C SER A 69 -21.17 24.77 1.79
N ILE A 70 -22.26 25.51 1.60
CA ILE A 70 -23.61 25.18 2.09
C ILE A 70 -24.08 23.81 1.54
N ARG A 71 -23.49 23.32 0.44
CA ARG A 71 -23.75 21.97 -0.10
C ARG A 71 -23.53 20.84 0.90
N ARG A 72 -22.81 21.07 2.00
CA ARG A 72 -22.62 20.10 3.09
C ARG A 72 -23.91 19.50 3.66
N TYR A 73 -25.06 20.16 3.50
CA TYR A 73 -26.34 19.70 4.04
C TYR A 73 -27.15 18.80 3.10
N TYR A 74 -26.91 18.84 1.79
CA TYR A 74 -27.71 18.09 0.80
C TYR A 74 -26.89 17.06 0.01
N ASN A 75 -25.58 17.28 -0.16
CA ASN A 75 -24.67 16.32 -0.75
C ASN A 75 -23.29 16.48 -0.09
N PRO A 76 -23.11 15.94 1.12
CA PRO A 76 -21.89 16.16 1.89
C PRO A 76 -20.69 15.55 1.16
N GLN A 77 -19.63 16.35 1.04
CA GLN A 77 -18.40 15.97 0.38
C GLN A 77 -17.22 16.06 1.35
N VAL A 78 -16.12 15.44 0.96
CA VAL A 78 -14.83 15.50 1.65
C VAL A 78 -13.75 15.95 0.67
N LEU A 79 -12.87 16.83 1.14
CA LEU A 79 -11.64 17.25 0.49
C LEU A 79 -10.46 16.57 1.18
N PHE A 80 -9.47 16.17 0.39
CA PHE A 80 -8.15 15.78 0.88
C PHE A 80 -7.15 16.85 0.48
N LEU A 81 -6.42 17.37 1.47
CA LEU A 81 -5.37 18.35 1.29
C LEU A 81 -4.02 17.71 1.64
N ALA A 82 -3.06 17.78 0.72
CA ALA A 82 -1.65 17.53 0.99
C ALA A 82 -0.94 18.88 1.06
N ASP A 83 -0.29 19.18 2.19
CA ASP A 83 0.42 20.46 2.42
C ASP A 83 -0.48 21.69 2.16
N GLY A 84 -1.75 21.57 2.56
CA GLY A 84 -2.77 22.61 2.37
C GLY A 84 -3.35 22.73 0.95
N ARG A 85 -2.90 21.91 0.00
CA ARG A 85 -3.37 21.91 -1.40
C ARG A 85 -4.27 20.73 -1.70
N SER A 86 -5.38 20.98 -2.38
CA SER A 86 -6.28 19.91 -2.84
C SER A 86 -5.65 19.17 -4.01
N VAL A 87 -5.35 17.89 -3.83
CA VAL A 87 -4.71 17.06 -4.86
C VAL A 87 -5.68 16.16 -5.63
N PHE A 88 -6.92 16.03 -5.12
CA PHE A 88 -8.00 15.30 -5.77
C PHE A 88 -9.25 16.16 -5.93
N LYS A 89 -10.17 15.66 -6.75
CA LYS A 89 -11.55 16.13 -6.76
C LYS A 89 -12.25 15.74 -5.44
N PRO A 90 -13.22 16.55 -4.96
CA PRO A 90 -14.01 16.19 -3.79
C PRO A 90 -14.74 14.86 -3.99
N LEU A 91 -14.81 14.03 -2.95
CA LEU A 91 -15.55 12.77 -2.93
C LEU A 91 -16.76 12.85 -2.01
N ALA A 92 -17.65 11.85 -2.05
CA ALA A 92 -18.75 11.76 -1.10
C ALA A 92 -18.23 11.59 0.32
N TYR A 93 -18.86 12.21 1.31
CA TYR A 93 -18.36 12.27 2.69
C TYR A 93 -18.11 10.90 3.33
N TYR A 94 -18.94 9.90 3.03
CA TYR A 94 -18.76 8.54 3.53
C TYR A 94 -17.47 7.87 3.00
N GLN A 95 -16.88 8.38 1.92
CA GLN A 95 -15.63 7.90 1.33
C GLN A 95 -14.39 8.55 1.98
N ALA A 96 -14.52 9.28 3.09
CA ALA A 96 -13.41 9.99 3.71
C ALA A 96 -12.23 9.09 4.09
N PHE A 97 -12.48 7.92 4.67
CA PHE A 97 -11.37 7.02 5.02
C PHE A 97 -10.67 6.43 3.78
N PRO A 98 -11.37 5.89 2.76
CA PRO A 98 -10.75 5.55 1.48
C PRO A 98 -9.98 6.72 0.83
N MET A 99 -10.49 7.95 0.95
CA MET A 99 -9.80 9.13 0.43
C MET A 99 -8.49 9.40 1.17
N LEU A 100 -8.45 9.21 2.49
CA LEU A 100 -7.22 9.28 3.28
C LEU A 100 -6.22 8.21 2.80
N GLU A 101 -6.68 6.97 2.59
CA GLU A 101 -5.83 5.89 2.09
C GLU A 101 -5.18 6.26 0.75
N TRP A 102 -5.97 6.70 -0.22
CA TRP A 102 -5.46 7.13 -1.52
C TRP A 102 -4.56 8.36 -1.44
N GLY A 103 -4.89 9.31 -0.58
CA GLY A 103 -4.13 10.54 -0.41
C GLY A 103 -2.74 10.30 0.16
N MET A 104 -2.62 9.44 1.16
CA MET A 104 -1.31 9.09 1.69
C MET A 104 -0.46 8.30 0.68
N ASN A 105 -1.07 7.39 -0.10
CA ASN A 105 -0.34 6.72 -1.19
C ASN A 105 0.13 7.70 -2.26
N TRP A 106 -0.67 8.72 -2.57
CA TRP A 106 -0.28 9.80 -3.48
C TRP A 106 0.89 10.62 -2.92
N CYS A 107 0.90 10.95 -1.62
CA CYS A 107 2.02 11.64 -1.00
C CYS A 107 3.32 10.84 -1.17
N ILE A 108 3.29 9.53 -0.87
CA ILE A 108 4.46 8.66 -1.05
C ILE A 108 4.92 8.63 -2.51
N ALA A 109 3.99 8.46 -3.46
CA ALA A 109 4.34 8.37 -4.88
C ALA A 109 4.93 9.66 -5.46
N MET A 110 4.55 10.83 -4.91
CA MET A 110 4.87 12.14 -5.47
C MET A 110 5.93 12.92 -4.68
N GLN A 111 6.16 12.59 -3.41
CA GLN A 111 6.96 13.38 -2.47
C GLN A 111 8.08 12.58 -1.78
N ALA A 112 8.49 11.44 -2.35
CA ALA A 112 9.56 10.61 -1.79
C ALA A 112 10.77 10.51 -2.76
N PRO A 113 11.47 11.63 -3.07
CA PRO A 113 12.51 11.69 -4.09
C PRO A 113 13.76 10.87 -3.77
N GLN A 114 13.97 10.51 -2.51
CA GLN A 114 15.07 9.64 -2.06
C GLN A 114 14.86 8.17 -2.43
N TYR A 115 13.69 7.82 -3.00
CA TYR A 115 13.36 6.48 -3.48
C TYR A 115 13.06 6.48 -4.98
N LEU A 116 13.44 5.41 -5.67
CA LEU A 116 12.82 5.05 -6.94
C LEU A 116 11.51 4.31 -6.64
N VAL A 117 10.38 4.84 -7.12
CA VAL A 117 9.06 4.34 -6.77
C VAL A 117 8.45 3.60 -7.95
N PHE A 118 8.14 2.32 -7.75
CA PHE A 118 7.40 1.49 -8.69
C PHE A 118 5.96 1.29 -8.24
N HIS A 119 5.02 1.39 -9.18
CA HIS A 119 3.65 0.93 -9.02
C HIS A 119 3.62 -0.61 -9.03
N ALA A 120 3.93 -1.17 -7.87
CA ALA A 120 4.07 -2.60 -7.65
C ALA A 120 3.76 -2.90 -6.18
N ALA A 121 3.26 -4.11 -5.92
CA ALA A 121 3.23 -4.64 -4.58
C ALA A 121 4.60 -5.25 -4.28
N ALA A 122 5.00 -5.25 -3.01
CA ALA A 122 6.19 -5.95 -2.57
C ALA A 122 5.95 -6.67 -1.25
N LEU A 123 6.48 -7.88 -1.17
CA LEU A 123 6.50 -8.71 0.03
C LEU A 123 7.92 -9.20 0.29
N GLU A 124 8.17 -9.68 1.50
CA GLU A 124 9.45 -10.25 1.89
C GLU A 124 9.28 -11.62 2.55
N LYS A 125 10.24 -12.51 2.25
CA LYS A 125 10.43 -13.79 2.94
C LYS A 125 11.92 -14.02 3.13
N ASN A 126 12.35 -14.37 4.34
CA ASN A 126 13.75 -14.71 4.66
C ASN A 126 14.79 -13.65 4.21
N GLY A 127 14.46 -12.37 4.35
CA GLY A 127 15.25 -11.21 3.94
C GLY A 127 15.23 -10.89 2.43
N LYS A 128 14.47 -11.65 1.64
CA LYS A 128 14.41 -11.54 0.18
C LYS A 128 13.05 -10.96 -0.26
N ALA A 129 13.08 -9.94 -1.11
CA ALA A 129 11.90 -9.25 -1.60
C ALA A 129 11.37 -9.86 -2.91
N LEU A 130 10.06 -10.04 -2.94
CA LEU A 130 9.24 -10.33 -4.11
C LEU A 130 8.55 -9.04 -4.54
N ILE A 131 8.83 -8.57 -5.75
CA ILE A 131 8.19 -7.42 -6.37
C ILE A 131 7.16 -7.93 -7.36
N LEU A 132 5.94 -7.39 -7.31
CA LEU A 132 4.81 -7.75 -8.16
C LEU A 132 4.36 -6.53 -8.98
N PRO A 133 5.06 -6.18 -10.07
CA PRO A 133 4.63 -5.11 -10.96
C PRO A 133 3.46 -5.63 -11.79
N ALA A 134 2.34 -4.90 -11.80
CA ALA A 134 1.21 -5.32 -12.58
C ALA A 134 0.26 -4.18 -12.92
N PRO A 135 -0.36 -4.19 -14.10
CA PRO A 135 -1.42 -3.25 -14.43
C PRO A 135 -2.61 -3.45 -13.49
N PRO A 136 -3.48 -2.42 -13.32
CA PRO A 136 -4.72 -2.56 -12.59
C PRO A 136 -5.57 -3.73 -13.12
N GLY A 137 -6.14 -4.53 -12.20
CA GLY A 137 -7.01 -5.66 -12.55
C GLY A 137 -6.31 -7.01 -12.75
N SER A 138 -4.99 -7.06 -12.68
CA SER A 138 -4.16 -8.28 -12.80
C SER A 138 -4.27 -9.30 -11.66
N GLY A 139 -4.92 -8.94 -10.55
CA GLY A 139 -4.96 -9.75 -9.32
C GLY A 139 -3.85 -9.42 -8.30
N LYS A 140 -2.97 -8.44 -8.58
CA LYS A 140 -1.85 -8.04 -7.70
C LYS A 140 -2.20 -7.89 -6.22
N SER A 141 -3.19 -7.05 -5.88
CA SER A 141 -3.54 -6.82 -4.47
C SER A 141 -4.14 -8.07 -3.81
N THR A 142 -4.83 -8.91 -4.57
CA THR A 142 -5.37 -10.20 -4.10
C THR A 142 -4.26 -11.20 -3.84
N LEU A 143 -3.29 -11.34 -4.75
CA LEU A 143 -2.12 -12.20 -4.55
C LEU A 143 -1.27 -11.72 -3.37
N CYS A 144 -1.02 -10.40 -3.29
CA CYS A 144 -0.30 -9.78 -2.19
C CYS A 144 -0.98 -10.04 -0.84
N ALA A 145 -2.29 -9.83 -0.74
CA ALA A 145 -3.07 -10.17 0.45
C ALA A 145 -2.98 -11.66 0.80
N GLY A 146 -3.10 -12.55 -0.18
CA GLY A 146 -3.00 -14.00 0.03
C GLY A 146 -1.65 -14.42 0.63
N LEU A 147 -0.55 -13.93 0.04
CA LEU A 147 0.80 -14.19 0.55
C LEU A 147 1.02 -13.60 1.95
N ALA A 148 0.58 -12.36 2.19
CA ALA A 148 0.69 -11.73 3.49
C ALA A 148 -0.07 -12.50 4.59
N CYS A 149 -1.26 -13.00 4.27
CA CYS A 149 -2.06 -13.88 5.14
C CYS A 149 -1.45 -15.28 5.36
N ARG A 150 -0.32 -15.60 4.71
CA ARG A 150 0.41 -16.86 4.82
C ARG A 150 1.88 -16.67 5.23
N GLY A 151 2.15 -15.57 5.95
CA GLY A 151 3.43 -15.35 6.61
C GLY A 151 4.53 -14.84 5.68
N TRP A 152 4.18 -14.27 4.54
CA TRP A 152 5.06 -13.30 3.87
C TRP A 152 4.91 -11.94 4.55
N ARG A 153 6.02 -11.25 4.77
CA ARG A 153 5.98 -9.90 5.32
C ARG A 153 5.49 -8.93 4.25
N LEU A 154 4.40 -8.22 4.52
CA LEU A 154 3.91 -7.18 3.63
C LEU A 154 4.82 -5.94 3.71
N LEU A 155 5.41 -5.54 2.58
CA LEU A 155 6.07 -4.23 2.47
C LEU A 155 5.10 -3.17 1.94
N THR A 156 4.32 -3.51 0.91
CA THR A 156 3.37 -2.60 0.27
C THR A 156 2.49 -3.35 -0.73
N ASP A 157 1.27 -2.88 -1.00
CA ASP A 157 0.47 -3.36 -2.13
C ASP A 157 0.38 -2.36 -3.29
N GLU A 158 0.87 -1.12 -3.14
CA GLU A 158 0.64 -0.04 -4.11
C GLU A 158 1.94 0.57 -4.66
N SER A 159 2.84 1.01 -3.77
CA SER A 159 4.09 1.71 -4.13
C SER A 159 5.29 1.00 -3.51
N THR A 160 6.06 0.29 -4.32
CA THR A 160 7.33 -0.34 -3.96
C THR A 160 8.44 0.70 -4.02
N LEU A 161 9.21 0.81 -2.94
CA LEU A 161 10.26 1.81 -2.78
C LEU A 161 11.61 1.12 -2.89
N VAL A 162 12.40 1.52 -3.86
CA VAL A 162 13.82 1.15 -3.94
C VAL A 162 14.62 2.30 -3.37
N ASP A 163 15.30 2.04 -2.27
CA ASP A 163 16.19 3.00 -1.62
C ASP A 163 17.37 3.33 -2.56
N LEU A 164 17.56 4.61 -2.87
CA LEU A 164 18.56 5.02 -3.86
C LEU A 164 20.01 4.85 -3.37
N GLU A 165 20.22 4.76 -2.06
CA GLU A 165 21.54 4.60 -1.45
C GLU A 165 21.94 3.13 -1.35
N THR A 166 21.04 2.29 -0.82
CA THR A 166 21.30 0.88 -0.48
C THR A 166 20.84 -0.11 -1.56
N ALA A 167 20.03 0.34 -2.53
CA ALA A 167 19.35 -0.50 -3.52
C ALA A 167 18.44 -1.59 -2.92
N GLN A 168 18.07 -1.46 -1.63
CA GLN A 168 17.16 -2.38 -0.97
C GLN A 168 15.71 -1.92 -1.11
N ILE A 169 14.78 -2.86 -0.90
CA ILE A 169 13.35 -2.64 -1.00
C ILE A 169 12.77 -2.30 0.37
N THR A 170 11.92 -1.28 0.40
CA THR A 170 11.13 -0.92 1.58
C THR A 170 9.70 -0.55 1.19
N GLY A 171 8.84 -0.36 2.18
CA GLY A 171 7.46 0.04 1.98
C GLY A 171 6.77 0.43 3.29
N PRO A 172 5.62 1.09 3.21
CA PRO A 172 4.93 1.61 4.39
C PRO A 172 4.16 0.54 5.19
N ALA A 173 4.11 -0.72 4.72
CA ALA A 173 3.40 -1.87 5.31
C ALA A 173 1.91 -1.59 5.62
N ARG A 174 1.29 -0.77 4.77
CA ARG A 174 -0.09 -0.26 4.94
C ARG A 174 -1.17 -1.27 4.58
N PRO A 175 -2.43 -1.02 4.99
CA PRO A 175 -3.57 -1.86 4.60
C PRO A 175 -3.69 -2.10 3.10
N VAL A 176 -3.94 -3.35 2.72
CA VAL A 176 -4.07 -3.76 1.31
C VAL A 176 -5.45 -3.38 0.79
N SER A 177 -5.51 -2.73 -0.37
CA SER A 177 -6.76 -2.22 -0.94
C SER A 177 -7.41 -3.26 -1.86
N LEU A 178 -8.43 -3.95 -1.34
CA LEU A 178 -9.18 -5.00 -2.05
C LEU A 178 -10.42 -4.44 -2.73
N LYS A 179 -10.77 -5.01 -3.89
CA LYS A 179 -11.87 -4.52 -4.73
C LYS A 179 -12.80 -5.64 -5.17
N ASN A 180 -14.10 -5.34 -5.15
CA ASN A 180 -15.16 -6.19 -5.70
C ASN A 180 -15.02 -7.64 -5.17
N ALA A 181 -15.01 -8.64 -6.07
CA ALA A 181 -14.88 -10.06 -5.72
C ALA A 181 -13.62 -10.41 -4.91
N SER A 182 -12.56 -9.57 -4.95
CA SER A 182 -11.33 -9.83 -4.18
C SER A 182 -11.57 -9.76 -2.67
N ILE A 183 -12.61 -9.03 -2.23
CA ILE A 183 -12.98 -8.91 -0.82
C ILE A 183 -13.43 -10.29 -0.31
N ASP A 184 -14.41 -10.90 -0.99
CA ASP A 184 -14.97 -12.21 -0.61
C ASP A 184 -13.94 -13.33 -0.76
N VAL A 185 -13.09 -13.26 -1.80
CA VAL A 185 -12.00 -14.22 -2.01
C VAL A 185 -11.05 -14.23 -0.82
N ILE A 186 -10.61 -13.06 -0.33
CA ILE A 186 -9.68 -13.00 0.80
C ILE A 186 -10.37 -13.33 2.12
N GLN A 187 -11.63 -12.95 2.32
CA GLN A 187 -12.39 -13.37 3.50
C GLN A 187 -12.53 -14.89 3.58
N SER A 188 -12.76 -15.55 2.45
CA SER A 188 -12.85 -17.02 2.37
C SER A 188 -11.48 -17.68 2.56
N PHE A 189 -10.43 -17.12 1.94
CA PHE A 189 -9.06 -17.63 2.02
C PHE A 189 -8.43 -17.45 3.40
N ALA A 190 -8.75 -16.36 4.10
CA ALA A 190 -8.23 -16.05 5.43
C ALA A 190 -9.34 -15.51 6.36
N PRO A 191 -10.22 -16.39 6.89
CA PRO A 191 -11.37 -15.99 7.70
C PRO A 191 -11.01 -15.23 8.99
N GLY A 192 -9.79 -15.42 9.51
CA GLY A 192 -9.28 -14.71 10.68
C GLY A 192 -8.71 -13.32 10.37
N ALA A 193 -8.66 -12.91 9.10
CA ALA A 193 -8.08 -11.64 8.72
C ALA A 193 -9.05 -10.48 8.99
N SER A 194 -8.54 -9.39 9.57
CA SER A 194 -9.35 -8.22 9.89
C SER A 194 -9.47 -7.29 8.68
N MET A 195 -10.69 -6.92 8.32
CA MET A 195 -10.97 -5.94 7.26
C MET A 195 -11.69 -4.72 7.80
N GLY A 196 -11.46 -3.59 7.14
CA GLY A 196 -12.19 -2.36 7.37
C GLY A 196 -13.59 -2.39 6.76
N PRO A 197 -14.38 -1.32 6.97
CA PRO A 197 -15.72 -1.22 6.42
C PRO A 197 -15.69 -1.26 4.88
N ILE A 198 -16.70 -1.92 4.30
CA ILE A 198 -16.92 -1.95 2.86
C ILE A 198 -17.46 -0.59 2.42
N CYS A 199 -16.79 0.02 1.44
CA CYS A 199 -17.22 1.26 0.81
C CYS A 199 -17.73 0.97 -0.60
N HIS A 200 -19.03 1.14 -0.80
CA HIS A 200 -19.67 1.04 -2.11
C HIS A 200 -19.47 2.31 -2.95
N ASP A 201 -19.77 2.22 -4.25
CA ASP A 201 -19.85 3.35 -5.19
C ASP A 201 -18.59 4.23 -5.28
N THR A 202 -17.41 3.61 -5.19
CA THR A 202 -16.16 4.32 -5.46
C THR A 202 -15.87 4.32 -6.97
N LEU A 203 -15.01 5.25 -7.44
CA LEU A 203 -14.50 5.22 -8.82
C LEU A 203 -13.80 3.88 -9.18
N LYS A 204 -13.41 3.09 -8.17
CA LYS A 204 -12.74 1.79 -8.29
C LYS A 204 -13.69 0.61 -8.02
N GLY A 205 -15.00 0.84 -7.90
CA GLY A 205 -16.01 -0.16 -7.52
C GLY A 205 -16.23 -0.23 -6.01
N THR A 206 -16.55 -1.42 -5.49
CA THR A 206 -16.64 -1.65 -4.05
C THR A 206 -15.24 -1.89 -3.49
N VAL A 207 -14.86 -1.19 -2.42
CA VAL A 207 -13.51 -1.25 -1.82
C VAL A 207 -13.59 -1.63 -0.35
N ALA A 208 -12.71 -2.52 0.10
CA ALA A 208 -12.42 -2.74 1.50
C ALA A 208 -10.90 -2.79 1.70
N HIS A 209 -10.44 -2.47 2.90
CA HIS A 209 -9.02 -2.51 3.23
C HIS A 209 -8.75 -3.66 4.18
N LEU A 210 -7.77 -4.50 3.84
CA LEU A 210 -7.29 -5.58 4.69
C LEU A 210 -6.24 -5.02 5.65
N ARG A 211 -6.41 -5.23 6.95
CA ARG A 211 -5.40 -4.87 7.95
C ARG A 211 -4.12 -5.66 7.69
N PRO A 212 -2.94 -5.01 7.70
CA PRO A 212 -1.68 -5.72 7.53
C PRO A 212 -1.42 -6.68 8.71
N PRO A 213 -0.71 -7.80 8.49
CA PRO A 213 -0.25 -8.64 9.60
C PRO A 213 0.59 -7.84 10.61
N ALA A 214 0.40 -8.07 11.91
CA ALA A 214 1.08 -7.32 12.97
C ALA A 214 2.62 -7.40 12.86
N GLU A 215 3.15 -8.54 12.42
CA GLU A 215 4.59 -8.70 12.17
C GLU A 215 5.10 -7.78 11.06
N SER A 216 4.29 -7.57 10.01
CA SER A 216 4.64 -6.65 8.92
C SER A 216 4.71 -5.21 9.39
N VAL A 217 3.80 -4.81 10.29
CA VAL A 217 3.82 -3.48 10.91
C VAL A 217 5.03 -3.33 11.84
N ALA A 218 5.30 -4.32 12.70
CA ALA A 218 6.41 -4.28 13.64
C ALA A 218 7.78 -4.18 12.95
N ARG A 219 7.89 -4.83 11.79
CA ARG A 219 9.11 -4.89 10.97
C ARG A 219 9.06 -3.95 9.77
N ALA A 220 8.16 -2.95 9.75
CA ALA A 220 7.98 -2.06 8.59
C ALA A 220 9.22 -1.20 8.27
N GLY A 221 10.11 -1.00 9.25
CA GLY A 221 11.36 -0.25 9.06
C GLY A 221 12.53 -1.08 8.55
N GLU A 222 12.42 -2.41 8.42
CA GLU A 222 13.55 -3.22 7.93
C GLU A 222 13.51 -3.36 6.42
N LEU A 223 14.66 -3.11 5.81
CA LEU A 223 14.87 -3.23 4.37
C LEU A 223 14.95 -4.71 3.94
N ALA A 224 14.60 -4.99 2.69
CA ALA A 224 14.66 -6.33 2.09
C ALA A 224 15.52 -6.34 0.83
N LYS A 225 16.32 -7.38 0.62
CA LYS A 225 17.15 -7.50 -0.59
C LYS A 225 16.26 -7.90 -1.78
N PRO A 226 16.31 -7.20 -2.93
CA PRO A 226 15.55 -7.62 -4.10
C PRO A 226 15.97 -9.04 -4.52
N ARG A 227 15.00 -9.91 -4.83
CA ARG A 227 15.28 -11.26 -5.31
C ARG A 227 14.40 -11.71 -6.46
N TRP A 228 13.13 -11.33 -6.47
CA TRP A 228 12.20 -11.76 -7.51
C TRP A 228 11.40 -10.59 -8.06
N VAL A 229 11.26 -10.54 -9.38
CA VAL A 229 10.29 -9.68 -10.07
C VAL A 229 9.31 -10.60 -10.79
N VAL A 230 8.08 -10.66 -10.30
CA VAL A 230 7.08 -11.56 -10.83
C VAL A 230 5.91 -10.76 -11.36
N PHE A 231 5.51 -11.03 -12.60
CA PHE A 231 4.40 -10.37 -13.25
C PHE A 231 3.14 -11.24 -13.11
N PRO A 232 2.27 -10.98 -12.12
CA PRO A 232 1.11 -11.82 -11.88
C PRO A 232 0.00 -11.54 -12.91
N ARG A 233 -0.72 -12.60 -13.27
CA ARG A 233 -1.92 -12.56 -14.08
C ARG A 233 -2.93 -13.57 -13.56
N TYR A 234 -3.98 -13.08 -12.93
CA TYR A 234 -5.13 -13.91 -12.57
C TYR A 234 -5.90 -14.32 -13.83
N GLU A 235 -6.14 -15.63 -13.97
CA GLU A 235 -7.00 -16.19 -15.00
C GLU A 235 -7.92 -17.23 -14.38
N ALA A 236 -9.23 -17.06 -14.55
CA ALA A 236 -10.20 -18.00 -13.99
C ALA A 236 -9.99 -19.40 -14.57
N ASN A 237 -9.90 -20.40 -13.68
CA ASN A 237 -9.69 -21.82 -14.01
C ASN A 237 -8.38 -22.14 -14.75
N ALA A 238 -7.42 -21.21 -14.83
CA ALA A 238 -6.12 -21.51 -15.38
C ALA A 238 -5.29 -22.39 -14.44
N GLU A 239 -4.43 -23.22 -15.04
CA GLU A 239 -3.40 -23.95 -14.31
C GLU A 239 -2.35 -22.96 -13.77
N THR A 240 -1.92 -23.20 -12.53
CA THR A 240 -0.88 -22.38 -11.90
C THR A 240 0.46 -22.63 -12.60
N ARG A 241 1.08 -21.57 -13.13
CA ARG A 241 2.34 -21.67 -13.87
C ARG A 241 3.25 -20.48 -13.61
N LEU A 242 4.53 -20.78 -13.38
CA LEU A 242 5.62 -19.81 -13.29
C LEU A 242 6.60 -20.06 -14.45
N THR A 243 6.85 -19.04 -15.26
CA THR A 243 7.79 -19.14 -16.39
C THR A 243 8.83 -18.03 -16.35
N PRO A 244 10.11 -18.31 -16.66
CA PRO A 244 11.13 -17.28 -16.75
C PRO A 244 10.73 -16.17 -17.73
N HIS A 245 10.97 -14.92 -17.33
CA HIS A 245 10.75 -13.74 -18.15
C HIS A 245 12.10 -13.15 -18.58
N PRO A 246 12.30 -12.78 -19.86
CA PRO A 246 13.56 -12.20 -20.32
C PRO A 246 13.93 -10.92 -19.55
N PRO A 247 15.17 -10.79 -19.04
CA PRO A 247 15.56 -9.64 -18.20
C PRO A 247 15.35 -8.26 -18.84
N GLY A 248 15.64 -8.13 -20.14
CA GLY A 248 15.46 -6.87 -20.88
C GLY A 248 13.98 -6.46 -20.98
N GLU A 249 13.07 -7.41 -21.17
CA GLU A 249 11.63 -7.14 -21.18
C GLU A 249 11.11 -6.83 -19.77
N ALA A 250 11.61 -7.54 -18.76
CA ALA A 250 11.29 -7.26 -17.35
C ALA A 250 11.70 -5.84 -16.97
N PHE A 251 12.90 -5.41 -17.36
CA PHE A 251 13.40 -4.05 -17.16
C PHE A 251 12.42 -3.03 -17.74
N MET A 252 12.03 -3.18 -19.02
CA MET A 252 11.14 -2.25 -19.69
C MET A 252 9.76 -2.19 -19.04
N ARG A 253 9.21 -3.34 -18.63
CA ARG A 253 7.92 -3.40 -17.92
C ARG A 253 8.01 -2.76 -16.54
N LEU A 254 9.08 -3.01 -15.79
CA LEU A 254 9.26 -2.44 -14.46
C LEU A 254 9.45 -0.91 -14.53
N ALA A 255 10.33 -0.44 -15.41
CA ALA A 255 10.54 0.98 -15.68
C ALA A 255 9.25 1.69 -16.08
N GLY A 256 8.45 1.07 -16.96
CA GLY A 256 7.15 1.59 -17.37
C GLY A 256 6.10 1.69 -16.26
N ASN A 257 6.30 1.02 -15.12
CA ASN A 257 5.43 1.11 -13.95
C ASN A 257 5.99 2.07 -12.87
N SER A 258 7.04 2.84 -13.14
CA SER A 258 7.58 3.79 -12.15
C SER A 258 6.87 5.15 -12.17
N PHE A 259 6.63 5.72 -10.98
CA PHE A 259 6.02 7.05 -10.84
C PHE A 259 6.98 8.20 -11.14
N ASN A 260 8.26 8.04 -10.79
CA ASN A 260 9.25 9.12 -10.81
C ASN A 260 10.46 8.82 -11.71
N TYR A 261 10.37 7.80 -12.58
CA TYR A 261 11.46 7.41 -13.49
C TYR A 261 11.99 8.58 -14.31
N ALA A 262 11.10 9.34 -14.94
CA ALA A 262 11.47 10.47 -15.77
C ALA A 262 12.13 11.61 -14.96
N ALA A 263 11.71 11.80 -13.70
CA ALA A 263 12.26 12.82 -12.82
C ALA A 263 13.68 12.43 -12.32
N LEU A 264 13.91 11.16 -12.04
CA LEU A 264 15.20 10.63 -11.61
C LEU A 264 16.19 10.39 -12.77
N GLY A 265 15.68 10.26 -14.00
CA GLY A 265 16.49 10.17 -15.21
C GLY A 265 17.49 9.01 -15.18
N THR A 266 18.78 9.32 -15.37
CA THR A 266 19.86 8.33 -15.40
C THR A 266 19.98 7.54 -14.09
N ILE A 267 19.66 8.15 -12.95
CA ILE A 267 19.67 7.46 -11.65
C ILE A 267 18.66 6.31 -11.65
N ALA A 268 17.44 6.55 -12.13
CA ALA A 268 16.42 5.50 -12.24
C ALA A 268 16.83 4.38 -13.20
N PHE A 269 17.46 4.72 -14.32
CA PHE A 269 17.97 3.74 -15.28
C PHE A 269 18.98 2.80 -14.63
N HIS A 270 20.03 3.35 -14.03
CA HIS A 270 21.08 2.55 -13.40
C HIS A 270 20.52 1.73 -12.24
N ARG A 271 19.69 2.33 -11.37
CA ARG A 271 19.08 1.59 -10.25
C ARG A 271 18.16 0.47 -10.68
N THR A 272 17.41 0.66 -11.77
CA THR A 272 16.57 -0.41 -12.33
C THR A 272 17.43 -1.51 -12.94
N ALA A 273 18.54 -1.17 -13.61
CA ALA A 273 19.47 -2.14 -14.18
C ALA A 273 20.16 -2.96 -13.06
N ASP A 274 20.71 -2.28 -12.05
CA ASP A 274 21.34 -2.90 -10.87
C ASP A 274 20.37 -3.85 -10.14
N LEU A 275 19.08 -3.47 -10.05
CA LEU A 275 18.04 -4.32 -9.49
C LEU A 275 17.80 -5.54 -10.37
N MET A 276 17.69 -5.36 -11.69
CA MET A 276 17.44 -6.46 -12.62
C MET A 276 18.58 -7.49 -12.66
N GLU A 277 19.82 -7.09 -12.34
CA GLU A 277 20.96 -8.00 -12.20
C GLU A 277 20.90 -8.88 -10.94
N GLN A 278 20.11 -8.47 -9.92
CA GLN A 278 20.02 -9.16 -8.63
C GLN A 278 18.79 -10.06 -8.50
N VAL A 279 17.86 -9.98 -9.46
CA VAL A 279 16.57 -10.66 -9.40
C VAL A 279 16.39 -11.71 -10.48
N GLU A 280 15.59 -12.70 -10.16
CA GLU A 280 15.00 -13.61 -11.13
C GLU A 280 13.64 -13.06 -11.56
N ALA A 281 13.40 -12.99 -12.87
CA ALA A 281 12.17 -12.46 -13.42
C ALA A 281 11.25 -13.58 -13.93
N PHE A 282 9.96 -13.51 -13.62
CA PHE A 282 8.99 -14.51 -14.03
C PHE A 282 7.65 -13.91 -14.46
N ASP A 283 6.97 -14.56 -15.39
CA ASP A 283 5.52 -14.43 -15.55
C ASP A 283 4.82 -15.49 -14.69
N PHE A 284 3.73 -15.09 -14.03
CA PHE A 284 2.97 -15.96 -13.14
C PHE A 284 1.49 -15.93 -13.48
N VAL A 285 0.95 -17.08 -13.88
CA VAL A 285 -0.49 -17.27 -14.13
C VAL A 285 -1.05 -18.14 -13.02
N TYR A 286 -2.20 -17.75 -12.48
CA TYR A 286 -2.86 -18.49 -11.41
C TYR A 286 -4.37 -18.28 -11.38
N SER A 287 -5.06 -19.25 -10.80
CA SER A 287 -6.49 -19.18 -10.50
C SER A 287 -6.81 -19.35 -9.02
N ARG A 288 -5.93 -20.03 -8.25
CA ARG A 288 -6.14 -20.39 -6.85
C ARG A 288 -5.02 -19.84 -5.96
N LEU A 289 -5.40 -19.24 -4.83
CA LEU A 289 -4.44 -18.62 -3.92
C LEU A 289 -3.60 -19.65 -3.16
N GLU A 290 -4.16 -20.81 -2.83
CA GLU A 290 -3.44 -21.89 -2.14
C GLU A 290 -2.24 -22.38 -2.96
N GLU A 291 -2.47 -22.64 -4.25
CA GLU A 291 -1.42 -23.07 -5.18
C GLU A 291 -0.37 -21.98 -5.39
N ALA A 292 -0.82 -20.72 -5.50
CA ALA A 292 0.10 -19.59 -5.59
C ALA A 292 1.02 -19.47 -4.38
N VAL A 293 0.46 -19.52 -3.17
CA VAL A 293 1.23 -19.45 -1.92
C VAL A 293 2.22 -20.61 -1.83
N GLN A 294 1.78 -21.83 -2.12
CA GLN A 294 2.65 -23.01 -2.09
C GLN A 294 3.85 -22.82 -3.03
N LEU A 295 3.60 -22.43 -4.28
CA LEU A 295 4.65 -22.20 -5.27
C LEU A 295 5.62 -21.10 -4.83
N PHE A 296 5.11 -20.00 -4.27
CA PHE A 296 5.98 -18.93 -3.78
C PHE A 296 6.82 -19.35 -2.56
N ASP A 297 6.26 -20.12 -1.64
CA ASP A 297 7.00 -20.66 -0.50
C ASP A 297 8.10 -21.64 -0.98
N GLU A 298 7.84 -22.46 -2.01
CA GLU A 298 8.83 -23.37 -2.60
C GLU A 298 10.01 -22.62 -3.24
N ILE A 299 9.78 -21.52 -3.96
CA ILE A 299 10.90 -20.72 -4.53
C ILE A 299 11.66 -19.92 -3.48
N ALA A 300 11.05 -19.67 -2.31
CA ALA A 300 11.65 -18.88 -1.23
C ALA A 300 12.39 -19.71 -0.17
N ALA A 301 12.22 -21.04 -0.21
CA ALA A 301 12.97 -22.01 0.59
C ALA A 301 14.47 -21.96 0.27
#